data_AF-A0A7K4FUY6-F1
#
_entry.id   AF-A0A7K4FUY6-F1
#
_cell.length_a   1.000
_cell.length_b   1.000
_cell.length_c   1.000
_cell.angle_alpha   90.00
_cell.angle_beta   90.00
_cell.angle_gamma   90.00
#
_symmetry.space_group_name_H-M   'P 1'
#
loop_
_entity.id
_entity.type
_entity.pdbx_description
1 polymer ?
#
loop_
_entity_poly.entity_id
_entity_poly.type
_entity_poly.pdbx_seq_one_letter_code
_entity_poly.pdbx_strand_id
1 'polypeptide(L)' 'MSYHIEKFKLVVEKLGVGYNEGSKARRPLLYSIPPGIVIKVKNRRKAYGLLSDLGFGSALLVKI' A
#
# COMPACT_ATOMS: atom_id res chain seq x y z
N MET A 1 -2.04 -13.44 -31.82
CA MET A 1 -1.56 -12.26 -31.05
C MET A 1 -1.15 -12.72 -29.67
N SER A 2 0.16 -12.81 -29.43
CA SER A 2 0.69 -13.10 -28.09
C SER A 2 0.80 -11.77 -27.35
N TYR A 3 0.03 -11.59 -26.28
CA TYR A 3 0.16 -10.41 -25.42
C TYR A 3 1.40 -10.59 -24.56
N HIS A 4 2.47 -9.86 -24.86
CA HIS A 4 3.58 -9.67 -23.94
C HIS A 4 3.02 -8.94 -22.72
N ILE A 5 2.75 -9.68 -21.64
CA ILE A 5 2.49 -9.08 -20.33
C ILE A 5 3.84 -8.53 -19.88
N GLU A 6 4.08 -7.24 -20.14
CA GLU A 6 5.13 -6.50 -19.45
C GLU A 6 4.95 -6.76 -17.95
N LYS A 7 5.98 -7.30 -17.29
CA LYS A 7 5.95 -7.59 -15.86
C LYS A 7 5.58 -6.29 -15.14
N PHE A 8 4.37 -6.25 -14.59
CA PHE A 8 3.84 -5.11 -13.84
C PHE A 8 4.84 -4.75 -12.74
N LYS A 9 5.60 -3.67 -12.93
CA LYS A 9 6.62 -3.24 -11.97
C LYS A 9 5.92 -2.46 -10.86
N LEU A 10 5.62 -3.14 -9.76
CA LEU A 10 5.06 -2.51 -8.57
C LEU A 10 6.09 -1.52 -8.01
N VAL A 11 5.78 -0.22 -8.09
CA VAL A 11 6.59 0.81 -7.44
C VAL A 11 6.27 0.76 -5.94
N VAL A 12 7.29 0.46 -5.14
CA VAL A 12 7.20 0.45 -3.68
C VAL A 12 8.20 1.43 -3.11
N GLU A 13 7.78 2.17 -2.10
CA GLU A 13 8.57 3.22 -1.46
C GLU A 13 8.74 2.95 0.03
N LYS A 14 9.84 3.43 0.60
CA LYS A 14 10.08 3.35 2.05
C LYS A 14 9.17 4.35 2.76
N LEU A 15 8.36 3.86 3.68
CA LEU A 15 7.42 4.62 4.49
C LEU A 15 7.86 4.62 5.96
N GLY A 16 8.08 5.82 6.49
CA GLY A 16 8.24 6.03 7.92
C GLY A 16 6.87 6.04 8.61
N VAL A 17 6.61 5.07 9.48
CA VAL A 17 5.32 4.96 10.21
C VAL A 17 5.30 5.76 11.52
N GLY A 18 6.24 6.70 11.68
CA GLY A 18 6.30 7.64 12.81
C GLY A 18 7.23 7.23 13.94
N TYR A 19 7.04 7.87 15.09
CA TYR A 19 7.80 7.66 16.32
C TYR A 19 6.92 6.97 17.37
N ASN A 20 7.51 6.17 18.24
CA ASN A 20 6.83 5.57 19.37
C ASN A 20 7.25 6.32 20.64
N GLU A 21 6.31 7.08 21.21
CA GLU A 21 6.51 7.83 22.46
C GLU A 21 6.83 6.91 23.65
N GLY A 22 6.20 5.72 23.73
CA GLY A 22 6.39 4.80 24.85
C GLY A 22 7.79 4.19 24.90
N SER A 23 8.35 3.85 23.74
CA SER A 23 9.70 3.28 23.63
C SER A 23 10.78 4.32 23.30
N LYS A 24 10.41 5.60 23.14
CA LYS A 24 11.29 6.69 22.70
C LYS A 24 12.16 6.32 21.48
N ALA A 25 11.55 5.66 20.49
CA ALA A 25 12.27 5.19 19.30
C ALA A 25 11.45 5.38 18.01
N ARG A 26 12.14 5.52 16.87
CA ARG A 26 11.48 5.49 15.55
C ARG A 26 10.88 4.10 15.32
N ARG A 27 9.66 4.08 14.77
CA ARG A 27 9.02 2.84 14.35
C ARG A 27 9.73 2.28 13.10
N PRO A 28 9.66 0.96 12.85
CA PRO A 28 10.32 0.35 11.70
C PRO A 28 9.86 0.97 10.38
N LEU A 29 10.81 1.12 9.46
CA LEU A 29 10.51 1.50 8.08
C LEU A 29 9.78 0.33 7.40
N LEU A 30 8.63 0.63 6.81
CA LEU A 30 7.89 -0.32 5.99
C LEU A 30 8.03 0.04 4.53
N TYR A 31 7.71 -0.89 3.64
CA TYR A 31 7.53 -0.57 2.23
C TYR A 31 6.04 -0.46 1.94
N SER A 32 5.65 0.61 1.24
CA SER A 32 4.27 0.85 0.86
C SER A 32 4.13 1.11 -0.62
N ILE A 33 2.96 0.79 -1.16
CA ILE A 33 2.53 1.30 -2.45
C ILE A 33 2.21 2.80 -2.27
N PRO A 34 2.77 3.70 -3.10
CA PRO A 34 2.48 5.12 -2.99
C PRO A 34 1.00 5.42 -3.31
N PRO A 35 0.46 6.54 -2.81
CA PRO A 35 -0.91 6.94 -3.12
C PRO A 35 -1.10 7.23 -4.61
N GLY A 36 -2.34 7.10 -5.10
CA GLY A 36 -2.70 7.34 -6.50
C GLY A 36 -2.51 6.13 -7.43
N ILE A 37 -1.95 5.03 -6.93
CA ILE A 37 -1.83 3.79 -7.69
C ILE A 37 -3.18 3.05 -7.74
N VAL A 38 -3.55 2.62 -8.95
CA VAL A 38 -4.73 1.78 -9.18
C VAL A 38 -4.31 0.31 -9.23
N ILE A 39 -4.93 -0.51 -8.37
CA ILE A 39 -4.67 -1.95 -8.29
C ILE A 39 -5.95 -2.74 -8.54
N LYS A 40 -5.82 -3.88 -9.23
CA LYS A 40 -6.91 -4.85 -9.37
C LYS A 40 -6.91 -5.80 -8.18
N VAL A 41 -7.98 -5.77 -7.40
CA VAL A 41 -8.15 -6.60 -6.20
C VAL A 41 -9.21 -7.67 -6.43
N LYS A 42 -8.96 -8.90 -5.96
CA LYS A 42 -9.92 -10.00 -6.07
C LYS A 42 -11.07 -9.89 -5.07
N ASN A 43 -10.79 -9.42 -3.85
CA ASN A 43 -11.79 -9.28 -2.79
C ASN A 43 -11.87 -7.82 -2.35
N ARG A 44 -13.07 -7.24 -2.33
CA ARG A 44 -13.31 -5.82 -2.06
C ARG A 44 -13.24 -5.54 -0.56
N ARG A 45 -12.37 -4.61 -0.16
CA ARG A 45 -12.19 -4.13 1.22
C ARG A 45 -11.98 -2.62 1.20
N LYS A 46 -12.30 -1.95 2.31
CA LYS A 46 -12.11 -0.50 2.47
C LYS A 46 -10.63 -0.12 2.62
N ALA A 47 -9.81 -1.03 3.15
CA ALA A 47 -8.36 -0.87 3.30
C ALA A 47 -7.65 -2.23 3.15
N TYR A 48 -6.38 -2.18 2.74
CA TYR A 48 -5.53 -3.35 2.54
C TYR A 48 -4.14 -3.16 3.19
N GLY A 49 -3.54 -4.26 3.65
CA GLY A 49 -2.17 -4.27 4.20
C GLY A 49 -2.12 -4.44 5.72
N LEU A 50 -0.90 -4.36 6.28
CA LEU A 50 -0.62 -4.68 7.68
C LEU A 50 -1.19 -3.67 8.69
N LEU A 51 -1.36 -2.41 8.28
CA LEU A 51 -1.79 -1.31 9.15
C LEU A 51 -3.14 -0.73 8.71
N SER A 52 -4.00 -1.55 8.09
CA SER A 52 -5.32 -1.14 7.59
C SER A 52 -6.18 -0.51 8.68
N ASP A 53 -6.08 -1.03 9.90
CA ASP A 53 -6.90 -0.60 11.04
C ASP A 53 -6.47 0.78 11.56
N LEU A 54 -5.25 1.21 11.23
CA LEU A 54 -4.74 2.55 11.50
C LEU A 54 -5.01 3.55 10.36
N GLY A 55 -5.76 3.13 9.31
CA GLY A 55 -6.11 3.96 8.16
C GLY A 55 -5.16 3.89 6.97
N PHE A 56 -4.07 3.11 7.06
CA PHE A 56 -3.15 2.91 5.93
C PHE A 56 -3.76 2.01 4.85
N GLY A 57 -3.30 2.19 3.60
CA GLY A 57 -3.76 1.36 2.48
C GLY A 57 -5.25 1.46 2.20
N SER A 58 -5.87 2.58 2.60
CA SER A 58 -7.24 2.93 2.26
C SER A 58 -7.42 2.96 0.75
N ALA A 59 -8.47 2.32 0.27
CA ALA A 59 -8.73 2.18 -1.16
C ALA A 59 -10.09 2.78 -1.52
N LEU A 60 -10.10 3.56 -2.60
CA LEU A 60 -11.32 4.03 -3.24
C LEU A 60 -11.69 3.10 -4.39
N LEU A 61 -12.98 2.80 -4.53
CA LEU A 61 -13.47 2.06 -5.68
C LEU A 61 -13.46 3.01 -6.89
N VAL A 62 -12.66 2.66 -7.90
CA VAL A 62 -12.62 3.40 -9.16
C VAL A 62 -13.36 2.59 -10.22
N LYS A 63 -14.25 3.24 -10.96
CA LYS A 63 -14.88 2.68 -12.16
C LYS A 63 -14.03 3.10 -13.35
N ILE A 64 -13.35 2.14 -13.96
CA ILE A 64 -12.56 2.31 -15.19
C ILE A 64 -13.44 1.90 -16.37
#